data_AF-A0A534Q5B2-F1
#
_entry.id   AF-A0A534Q5B2-F1
#
_cell.length_a   1.000
_cell.length_b   1.000
_cell.length_c   1.000
_cell.angle_alpha   90.00
_cell.angle_beta   90.00
_cell.angle_gamma   90.00
#
_symmetry.space_group_name_H-M   'P 1'
#
loop_
_entity.id
_entity.type
_entity.pdbx_description
1 polymer ?
#
loop_
_entity_poly.entity_id
_entity_poly.type
_entity_poly.pdbx_seq_one_letter_code
_entity_poly.pdbx_strand_id
1 'polypeptide(L)'
;MVAFLVIVELSGRVSEPFAPVFLVLRVIAPLGLFLYFALRGEYPELRGARAIGLAGAALWMAPFLFWDSLRPRDHGFDVGQLGPGGEWLAQTLRAIGYVGVTPFVEELFVRSWLLRYVDVAETRKPFRTVPIGRFSWRSFLIVTLWFVYSHLQWEWGVMFAWTLLTMAWFYQRKHIAPLVLVHAVSNGAIFAFVVAFDRIFRDAAGAPISLWFFL
;
A
#
# COMPACT_ATOMS: atom_id res chain seq x y z
N MET A 1 20.12 12.23 0.55
CA MET A 1 20.51 12.48 1.97
C MET A 1 20.77 13.96 2.23
N VAL A 2 21.69 14.60 1.48
CA VAL A 2 22.07 16.02 1.69
C VAL A 2 20.88 16.98 1.57
N ALA A 3 20.03 16.84 0.54
CA ALA A 3 18.85 17.70 0.37
C ALA A 3 17.85 17.59 1.55
N PHE A 4 17.63 16.38 2.08
CA PHE A 4 16.77 16.17 3.25
C PHE A 4 17.36 16.81 4.52
N LEU A 5 18.67 16.65 4.74
CA LEU A 5 19.37 17.25 5.87
C LEU A 5 19.35 18.79 5.80
N VAL A 6 19.51 19.36 4.60
CA VAL A 6 19.39 20.81 4.38
C VAL A 6 17.98 21.30 4.69
N ILE A 7 16.94 20.58 4.26
CA ILE A 7 15.55 20.95 4.54
C ILE A 7 15.25 20.85 6.06
N VAL A 8 15.77 19.83 6.74
CA VAL A 8 15.63 19.66 8.19
C VAL A 8 16.36 20.77 8.95
N GLU A 9 17.58 21.09 8.57
CA GLU A 9 18.38 22.15 9.21
C GLU A 9 17.74 23.52 9.01
N LEU A 10 17.28 23.82 7.80
CA LEU A 10 16.59 25.09 7.51
C LEU A 10 15.28 25.20 8.28
N SER A 11 14.48 24.14 8.32
CA SER A 11 13.20 24.15 9.05
C SER A 11 13.34 24.38 10.56
N GLY A 12 14.47 24.04 11.18
CA GLY A 12 14.74 24.33 12.59
C GLY A 12 15.08 25.80 12.87
N ARG A 13 15.21 26.61 11.81
CA ARG A 13 15.65 28.02 11.85
C ARG A 13 14.58 28.99 11.33
N VAL A 14 13.37 28.53 10.99
CA VAL A 14 12.31 29.36 10.41
C VAL A 14 11.18 29.57 11.42
N SER A 15 10.54 30.74 11.36
CA SER A 15 9.45 31.12 12.26
C SER A 15 8.18 30.27 12.07
N GLU A 16 7.39 30.15 13.15
CA GLU A 16 6.11 29.41 13.24
C GLU A 16 5.20 29.46 11.99
N PRO A 17 5.02 30.60 11.29
CA PRO A 17 4.16 30.67 10.11
C PRO A 17 4.60 29.79 8.93
N PHE A 18 5.88 29.41 8.87
CA PHE A 18 6.45 28.63 7.77
C PHE A 18 6.62 27.14 8.10
N ALA A 19 6.35 26.72 9.34
CA ALA A 19 6.47 25.32 9.77
C ALA A 19 5.62 24.34 8.92
N PRO A 20 4.38 24.66 8.50
CA PRO A 20 3.59 23.79 7.63
C PRO A 20 4.22 23.60 6.24
N VAL A 21 4.84 24.64 5.69
CA VAL A 21 5.49 24.60 4.37
C VAL A 21 6.72 23.68 4.41
N PHE A 22 7.53 23.76 5.46
CA PHE A 22 8.68 22.87 5.63
C PHE A 22 8.28 21.43 5.93
N LEU A 23 7.15 21.20 6.61
CA LEU A 23 6.57 19.86 6.78
C LEU A 23 6.22 19.24 5.41
N VAL A 24 5.55 20.01 4.55
CA VAL A 24 5.18 19.58 3.19
C VAL A 24 6.44 19.34 2.33
N LEU A 25 7.42 20.23 2.39
CA LEU A 25 8.69 20.07 1.65
C LEU A 25 9.53 18.87 2.12
N ARG A 26 9.50 18.54 3.42
CA ARG A 26 10.17 17.35 3.97
C ARG A 26 9.61 16.04 3.42
N VAL A 27 8.36 16.03 2.96
CA VAL A 27 7.71 14.85 2.37
C VAL A 27 7.85 14.87 0.85
N ILE A 28 7.53 16.01 0.22
CA ILE A 28 7.53 16.13 -1.23
C ILE A 28 8.93 16.06 -1.82
N ALA A 29 9.95 16.66 -1.18
CA ALA A 29 11.29 16.69 -1.76
C ALA A 29 11.97 15.31 -1.80
N PRO A 30 11.96 14.47 -0.74
CA PRO A 30 12.50 13.11 -0.84
C PRO A 30 11.68 12.22 -1.77
N LEU A 31 10.34 12.34 -1.76
CA LEU A 31 9.47 11.60 -2.66
C LEU A 31 9.72 11.99 -4.11
N GLY A 32 9.81 13.29 -4.42
CA GLY A 32 10.12 13.81 -5.75
C GLY A 32 11.52 13.39 -6.22
N LEU A 33 12.51 13.39 -5.34
CA LEU A 33 13.87 12.94 -5.66
C LEU A 33 13.90 11.42 -5.92
N PHE A 34 13.20 10.63 -5.10
CA PHE A 34 13.05 9.19 -5.32
C PHE A 34 12.35 8.90 -6.65
N LEU A 35 11.24 9.58 -6.94
CA LEU A 35 10.51 9.46 -8.21
C LEU A 35 11.37 9.89 -9.40
N TYR A 36 12.15 10.97 -9.28
CA TYR A 36 13.07 11.43 -10.32
C TYR A 36 14.12 10.37 -10.68
N PHE A 37 14.80 9.78 -9.70
CA PHE A 37 15.79 8.72 -9.94
C PHE A 37 15.14 7.40 -10.41
N ALA A 38 13.93 7.08 -9.92
CA ALA A 38 13.15 5.94 -10.40
C ALA A 38 12.73 6.08 -11.87
N LEU A 39 12.30 7.28 -12.31
CA LEU A 39 11.94 7.55 -13.70
C LEU A 39 13.14 7.51 -14.66
N ARG A 40 14.36 7.76 -14.17
CA ARG A 40 15.61 7.61 -14.93
C ARG A 40 16.13 6.17 -14.99
N GLY A 41 15.44 5.21 -14.36
CA GLY A 41 15.80 3.81 -14.39
C GLY A 41 17.03 3.45 -13.54
N GLU A 42 17.44 4.33 -12.63
CA GLU A 42 18.60 4.11 -11.74
C GLU A 42 18.33 3.10 -10.61
N TYR A 43 17.08 2.65 -10.48
CA TYR A 43 16.69 1.53 -9.63
C TYR A 43 16.31 0.31 -10.50
N PRO A 44 17.28 -0.49 -10.97
CA PRO A 44 17.00 -1.71 -11.73
C PRO A 44 16.11 -2.70 -10.97
N GLU A 45 16.06 -2.63 -9.64
CA GLU A 45 15.14 -3.36 -8.78
C GLU A 45 13.66 -3.01 -8.97
N LEU A 46 13.33 -1.87 -9.61
CA LEU A 46 11.97 -1.47 -9.95
C LEU A 46 11.55 -1.91 -11.37
N ARG A 47 12.46 -2.52 -12.16
CA ARG A 47 12.13 -3.01 -13.50
C ARG A 47 11.07 -4.11 -13.39
N GLY A 48 9.97 -3.94 -14.12
CA GLY A 48 8.82 -4.86 -14.08
C GLY A 48 7.86 -4.65 -12.90
N ALA A 49 8.20 -3.82 -11.90
CA ALA A 49 7.33 -3.58 -10.73
C ALA A 49 5.94 -3.07 -11.13
N ARG A 50 5.86 -2.25 -12.19
CA ARG A 50 4.57 -1.79 -12.74
C ARG A 50 3.73 -2.94 -13.29
N ALA A 51 4.33 -3.79 -14.12
CA ALA A 51 3.63 -4.94 -14.70
C ALA A 51 3.20 -5.94 -13.61
N ILE A 52 4.05 -6.15 -12.60
CA ILE A 52 3.73 -7.02 -11.47
C ILE A 52 2.62 -6.43 -10.61
N GLY A 53 2.62 -5.11 -10.36
CA GLY A 53 1.53 -4.45 -9.67
C GLY A 53 0.20 -4.52 -10.43
N LEU A 54 0.21 -4.32 -11.75
CA LEU A 54 -0.97 -4.49 -12.59
C LEU A 54 -1.50 -5.93 -12.58
N ALA A 55 -0.59 -6.91 -12.68
CA ALA A 55 -0.96 -8.32 -12.56
C ALA A 55 -1.51 -8.64 -11.16
N GLY A 56 -0.90 -8.08 -10.11
CA GLY A 56 -1.36 -8.20 -8.73
C GLY A 56 -2.77 -7.67 -8.54
N ALA A 57 -3.06 -6.48 -9.06
CA ALA A 57 -4.41 -5.91 -9.05
C ALA A 57 -5.43 -6.80 -9.78
N ALA A 58 -5.08 -7.30 -10.97
CA ALA A 58 -5.96 -8.19 -11.72
C ALA A 58 -6.24 -9.50 -10.96
N LEU A 59 -5.21 -10.12 -10.39
CA LEU A 59 -5.34 -11.34 -9.58
C LEU A 59 -6.13 -11.10 -8.29
N TRP A 60 -6.00 -9.92 -7.69
CA TRP A 60 -6.77 -9.53 -6.50
C TRP A 60 -8.26 -9.41 -6.82
N MET A 61 -8.62 -8.71 -7.91
CA MET A 61 -10.02 -8.46 -8.26
C MET A 61 -10.72 -9.66 -8.89
N ALA A 62 -10.00 -10.48 -9.67
CA ALA A 62 -10.59 -11.52 -10.50
C ALA A 62 -11.56 -12.45 -9.75
N PRO A 63 -11.24 -13.00 -8.56
CA PRO A 63 -12.16 -13.91 -7.88
C PRO A 63 -13.54 -13.29 -7.60
N PHE A 64 -13.58 -12.00 -7.26
CA PHE A 64 -14.81 -11.30 -6.90
C PHE A 64 -15.62 -10.87 -8.13
N LEU A 65 -14.97 -10.68 -9.27
CA LEU A 65 -15.64 -10.42 -10.56
C LEU A 65 -16.26 -11.69 -11.15
N PHE A 66 -15.65 -12.86 -10.93
CA PHE A 66 -16.13 -14.13 -11.50
C PHE A 66 -17.04 -14.94 -10.57
N TRP A 67 -16.91 -14.81 -9.25
CA TRP A 67 -17.70 -15.59 -8.29
C TRP A 67 -18.47 -14.72 -7.30
N ASP A 68 -19.79 -14.71 -7.48
CA ASP A 68 -20.75 -13.96 -6.67
C ASP A 68 -20.67 -14.28 -5.19
N SER A 69 -20.44 -15.55 -4.84
CA SER A 69 -20.37 -16.02 -3.46
C SER A 69 -19.21 -15.44 -2.65
N LEU A 70 -18.20 -14.86 -3.32
CA LEU A 70 -17.03 -14.28 -2.66
C LEU A 70 -17.19 -12.79 -2.37
N ARG A 71 -18.20 -12.12 -2.94
CA ARG A 71 -18.40 -10.70 -2.75
C ARG A 71 -18.99 -10.40 -1.36
N PRO A 72 -18.58 -9.29 -0.72
CA PRO A 72 -19.20 -8.85 0.52
C PRO A 72 -20.67 -8.46 0.28
N ARG A 73 -21.48 -8.57 1.35
CA ARG A 73 -22.88 -8.13 1.33
C ARG A 73 -23.04 -6.65 1.68
N ASP A 74 -22.09 -6.10 2.42
CA ASP A 74 -22.09 -4.70 2.86
C ASP A 74 -21.55 -3.76 1.79
N HIS A 75 -21.82 -2.47 1.98
CA HIS A 75 -21.43 -1.41 1.07
C HIS A 75 -19.97 -1.01 1.29
N GLY A 76 -19.22 -0.84 0.19
CA GLY A 76 -17.87 -0.31 0.19
C GLY A 76 -17.78 1.18 0.46
N PHE A 77 -16.68 1.80 0.03
CA PHE A 77 -16.48 3.24 0.09
C PHE A 77 -17.69 4.02 -0.45
N ASP A 78 -18.25 4.88 0.39
CA ASP A 78 -19.33 5.79 0.00
C ASP A 78 -18.76 7.06 -0.65
N VAL A 79 -18.94 7.17 -1.97
CA VAL A 79 -18.53 8.33 -2.77
C VAL A 79 -19.31 9.59 -2.38
N GLY A 80 -20.56 9.44 -1.93
CA GLY A 80 -21.47 10.53 -1.58
C GLY A 80 -21.33 11.03 -0.14
N GLN A 81 -20.38 10.50 0.64
CA GLN A 81 -20.26 10.79 2.08
C GLN A 81 -20.05 12.27 2.43
N LEU A 82 -19.60 13.09 1.47
CA LEU A 82 -19.39 14.54 1.63
C LEU A 82 -20.55 15.40 1.11
N GLY A 83 -21.66 14.78 0.71
CA GLY A 83 -22.82 15.45 0.12
C GLY A 83 -22.63 15.86 -1.34
N PRO A 84 -23.67 16.47 -1.96
CA PRO A 84 -23.67 16.81 -3.38
C PRO A 84 -22.52 17.74 -3.77
N GLY A 85 -21.73 17.35 -4.77
CA GLY A 85 -20.57 18.10 -5.25
C GLY A 85 -19.26 17.80 -4.51
N GLY A 86 -19.31 16.98 -3.44
CA GLY A 86 -18.14 16.53 -2.67
C GLY A 86 -17.49 15.25 -3.19
N GLU A 87 -18.04 14.62 -4.23
CA GLU A 87 -17.66 13.29 -4.70
C GLU A 87 -16.21 13.25 -5.20
N TRP A 88 -15.78 14.29 -5.93
CA TRP A 88 -14.41 14.39 -6.42
C TRP A 88 -13.41 14.51 -5.27
N LEU A 89 -13.79 15.22 -4.20
CA LEU A 89 -12.95 15.42 -3.03
C LEU A 89 -12.85 14.11 -2.23
N ALA A 90 -13.98 13.43 -2.01
CA ALA A 90 -14.02 12.13 -1.35
C ALA A 90 -13.13 11.11 -2.08
N GLN A 91 -13.26 11.02 -3.40
CA GLN A 91 -12.45 10.14 -4.24
C GLN A 91 -10.96 10.52 -4.23
N THR A 92 -10.64 11.81 -4.27
CA THR A 92 -9.24 12.28 -4.24
C THR A 92 -8.58 11.94 -2.90
N LEU A 93 -9.26 12.19 -1.79
CA LEU A 93 -8.77 11.83 -0.45
C LEU A 93 -8.60 10.32 -0.32
N ARG A 94 -9.56 9.55 -0.84
CA ARG A 94 -9.48 8.08 -0.87
C ARG A 94 -8.29 7.61 -1.70
N ALA A 95 -8.06 8.19 -2.88
CA ALA A 95 -6.93 7.85 -3.74
C ALA A 95 -5.59 8.14 -3.06
N ILE A 96 -5.44 9.30 -2.42
CA ILE A 96 -4.20 9.67 -1.70
C ILE A 96 -3.92 8.66 -0.58
N GLY A 97 -4.94 8.34 0.21
CA GLY A 97 -4.83 7.36 1.29
C GLY A 97 -4.48 5.97 0.75
N TYR A 98 -5.31 5.44 -0.14
CA TYR A 98 -5.25 4.06 -0.62
C TYR A 98 -4.05 3.78 -1.54
N VAL A 99 -3.71 4.69 -2.44
CA VAL A 99 -2.64 4.50 -3.44
C VAL A 99 -1.28 4.97 -2.92
N GLY A 100 -1.26 6.02 -2.10
CA GLY A 100 -0.02 6.63 -1.62
C GLY A 100 0.35 6.23 -0.21
N VAL A 101 -0.50 6.57 0.76
CA VAL A 101 -0.19 6.45 2.19
C VAL A 101 -0.15 5.00 2.64
N THR A 102 -1.20 4.22 2.32
CA THR A 102 -1.35 2.84 2.77
C THR A 102 -0.16 1.95 2.36
N PRO A 103 0.25 1.87 1.08
CA PRO A 103 1.38 1.03 0.67
C PRO A 103 2.68 1.40 1.38
N PHE A 104 2.90 2.69 1.61
CA PHE A 104 4.10 3.17 2.30
C PHE A 104 4.09 2.76 3.78
N VAL A 105 2.98 3.03 4.47
CA VAL A 105 2.84 2.74 5.90
C VAL A 105 2.84 1.24 6.16
N GLU A 106 2.05 0.47 5.41
CA GLU A 106 1.91 -0.98 5.61
C GLU A 106 3.21 -1.71 5.34
N GLU A 107 3.90 -1.45 4.22
CA GLU A 107 5.15 -2.15 3.93
C GLU A 107 6.25 -1.76 4.93
N LEU A 108 6.32 -0.51 5.39
CA LEU A 108 7.26 -0.16 6.45
C LEU A 108 6.89 -0.82 7.77
N PHE A 109 5.62 -0.81 8.14
CA PHE A 109 5.14 -1.42 9.37
C PHE A 109 5.41 -2.93 9.37
N VAL A 110 5.01 -3.64 8.32
CA VAL A 110 5.14 -5.10 8.21
C VAL A 110 6.60 -5.50 7.98
N ARG A 111 7.26 -4.97 6.93
CA ARG A 111 8.59 -5.42 6.48
C ARG A 111 9.73 -4.85 7.30
N SER A 112 9.62 -3.59 7.70
CA SER A 112 10.68 -2.92 8.45
C SER A 112 10.52 -3.12 9.94
N TRP A 113 9.33 -2.95 10.51
CA TRP A 113 9.17 -2.97 11.96
C TRP A 113 8.74 -4.33 12.50
N LEU A 114 7.56 -4.81 12.14
CA LEU A 114 6.87 -5.92 12.80
C LEU A 114 7.65 -7.24 12.70
N LEU A 115 8.15 -7.60 11.51
CA LEU A 115 8.99 -8.80 11.35
C LEU A 115 10.18 -8.82 12.31
N ARG A 116 10.89 -7.69 12.43
CA ARG A 116 12.06 -7.55 13.30
C ARG A 116 11.69 -7.41 14.76
N TYR A 117 10.54 -6.82 15.05
CA TYR A 117 10.03 -6.68 16.41
C TYR A 117 9.67 -8.04 17.00
N VAL A 118 8.97 -8.89 16.24
CA VAL A 118 8.62 -10.26 16.66
C VAL A 118 9.87 -11.08 17.00
N ASP A 119 10.96 -10.89 16.26
CA ASP A 119 12.25 -11.56 16.49
C ASP A 119 12.93 -11.17 17.81
N VAL A 120 12.67 -9.98 18.34
CA VAL A 120 13.33 -9.46 19.55
C VAL A 120 12.37 -9.23 20.72
N ALA A 121 11.08 -9.50 20.54
CA ALA A 121 10.02 -9.20 21.50
C ALA A 121 10.31 -9.73 22.92
N GLU A 122 10.90 -10.93 23.02
CA GLU A 122 11.27 -11.56 24.30
C GLU A 122 12.51 -10.95 24.94
N THR A 123 13.46 -10.49 24.13
CA THR A 123 14.77 -10.00 24.59
C THR A 123 14.77 -8.49 24.86
N ARG A 124 13.72 -7.77 24.46
CA ARG A 124 13.61 -6.30 24.49
C ARG A 124 14.76 -5.55 23.82
N LYS A 125 15.53 -6.21 22.95
CA LYS A 125 16.55 -5.54 22.15
C LYS A 125 15.87 -4.61 21.14
N PRO A 126 16.51 -3.49 20.74
CA PRO A 126 15.96 -2.64 19.68
C PRO A 126 15.80 -3.46 18.38
N PHE A 127 14.63 -3.42 17.74
CA PHE A 127 14.36 -4.17 16.50
C PHE A 127 15.36 -3.83 15.37
N ARG A 128 15.95 -2.63 15.40
CA ARG A 128 16.98 -2.18 14.45
C ARG A 128 18.27 -3.01 14.52
N THR A 129 18.47 -3.77 15.59
CA THR A 129 19.59 -4.74 15.70
C THR A 129 19.41 -5.94 14.78
N VAL A 130 18.18 -6.21 14.32
CA VAL A 130 17.91 -7.25 13.32
C VAL A 130 18.08 -6.67 11.92
N PRO A 131 18.85 -7.32 11.02
CA PRO A 131 18.95 -6.89 9.63
C PRO A 131 17.61 -6.96 8.90
N ILE A 132 17.37 -6.05 7.96
CA ILE A 132 16.21 -6.11 7.06
C ILE A 132 16.28 -7.41 6.25
N GLY A 133 15.17 -8.13 6.16
CA GLY A 133 15.10 -9.38 5.39
C GLY A 133 15.80 -10.58 6.05
N ARG A 134 16.12 -10.51 7.36
CA ARG A 134 16.48 -11.72 8.12
C ARG A 134 15.24 -12.61 8.22
N PHE A 135 15.37 -13.86 7.77
CA PHE A 135 14.29 -14.83 7.87
C PHE A 135 14.27 -15.50 9.26
N SER A 136 13.07 -15.66 9.81
CA SER A 136 12.79 -16.57 10.92
C SER A 136 11.39 -17.14 10.74
N TRP A 137 11.22 -18.44 11.00
CA TRP A 137 9.90 -19.07 10.90
C TRP A 137 8.87 -18.43 11.83
N ARG A 138 9.30 -18.04 13.03
CA ARG A 138 8.45 -17.37 14.01
C ARG A 138 7.89 -16.05 13.48
N SER A 139 8.76 -15.13 13.04
CA SER A 139 8.33 -13.83 12.50
C SER A 139 7.48 -14.03 11.25
N PHE A 140 7.90 -14.92 10.35
CA PHE A 140 7.18 -15.20 9.12
C PHE A 140 5.74 -15.65 9.39
N LEU A 141 5.54 -16.66 10.25
CA LEU A 141 4.22 -17.21 10.54
C LEU A 141 3.33 -16.21 11.29
N ILE A 142 3.85 -15.60 12.36
CA ILE A 142 3.08 -14.65 13.18
C ILE A 142 2.64 -13.45 12.35
N VAL A 143 3.56 -12.86 11.58
CA VAL A 143 3.26 -11.66 10.80
C VAL A 143 2.37 -11.96 9.61
N THR A 144 2.57 -13.11 8.94
CA THR A 144 1.68 -13.52 7.85
C THR A 144 0.24 -13.69 8.34
N LEU A 145 0.04 -14.43 9.43
CA LEU A 145 -1.30 -14.63 10.00
C LEU A 145 -1.91 -13.32 10.47
N TRP A 146 -1.16 -12.52 11.24
CA TRP A 146 -1.64 -11.21 11.70
C TRP A 146 -2.07 -10.31 10.54
N PHE A 147 -1.28 -10.27 9.46
CA PHE A 147 -1.56 -9.39 8.33
C PHE A 147 -2.77 -9.86 7.52
N VAL A 148 -3.00 -11.17 7.38
CA VAL A 148 -4.25 -11.67 6.77
C VAL A 148 -5.46 -11.35 7.65
N TYR A 149 -5.36 -11.61 8.96
CA TYR A 149 -6.48 -11.38 9.88
C TYR A 149 -6.79 -9.91 10.15
N SER A 150 -5.86 -8.98 9.85
CA SER A 150 -6.13 -7.55 9.91
C SER A 150 -6.97 -7.03 8.74
N HIS A 151 -7.16 -7.84 7.70
CA HIS A 151 -7.99 -7.51 6.53
C HIS A 151 -9.42 -8.01 6.69
N LEU A 152 -10.32 -7.49 5.85
CA LEU A 152 -11.71 -7.90 5.82
C LEU A 152 -11.81 -9.40 5.48
N GLN A 153 -12.78 -10.09 6.09
CA GLN A 153 -12.89 -11.55 5.99
C GLN A 153 -13.04 -12.06 4.55
N TRP A 154 -13.74 -11.29 3.72
CA TRP A 154 -13.94 -11.62 2.31
C TRP A 154 -12.63 -11.49 1.48
N GLU A 155 -11.63 -10.77 1.97
CA GLU A 155 -10.32 -10.60 1.32
C GLU A 155 -9.29 -11.66 1.75
N TRP A 156 -9.54 -12.44 2.80
CA TRP A 156 -8.53 -13.31 3.42
C TRP A 156 -7.82 -14.23 2.42
N GLY A 157 -8.54 -14.79 1.44
CA GLY A 157 -7.96 -15.68 0.43
C GLY A 157 -6.94 -14.98 -0.46
N VAL A 158 -7.32 -13.84 -1.07
CA VAL A 158 -6.42 -13.05 -1.92
C VAL A 158 -5.29 -12.42 -1.10
N MET A 159 -5.59 -12.01 0.13
CA MET A 159 -4.62 -11.41 1.03
C MET A 159 -3.54 -12.42 1.47
N PHE A 160 -3.94 -13.66 1.74
CA PHE A 160 -2.99 -14.73 2.06
C PHE A 160 -2.04 -14.99 0.89
N ALA A 161 -2.58 -15.13 -0.33
CA ALA A 161 -1.77 -15.32 -1.52
C ALA A 161 -0.81 -14.14 -1.76
N TRP A 162 -1.32 -12.90 -1.67
CA TRP A 162 -0.52 -11.68 -1.78
C TRP A 162 0.61 -11.64 -0.74
N THR A 163 0.29 -11.93 0.53
CA THR A 163 1.27 -11.91 1.62
C THR A 163 2.38 -12.92 1.40
N LEU A 164 2.05 -14.16 0.99
CA LEU A 164 3.04 -15.19 0.72
C LEU A 164 3.98 -14.81 -0.43
N LEU A 165 3.43 -14.35 -1.54
CA LEU A 165 4.21 -13.96 -2.73
C LEU A 165 5.13 -12.77 -2.42
N THR A 166 4.60 -11.75 -1.77
CA THR A 166 5.38 -10.55 -1.41
C THR A 166 6.38 -10.83 -0.29
N MET A 167 6.10 -11.73 0.66
CA MET A 167 7.08 -12.23 1.63
C MET A 167 8.22 -12.99 0.97
N ALA A 168 7.91 -13.90 0.05
CA ALA A 168 8.93 -14.64 -0.68
C ALA A 168 9.85 -13.69 -1.44
N TRP A 169 9.28 -12.71 -2.17
CA TRP A 169 10.06 -11.66 -2.83
C TRP A 169 10.89 -10.86 -1.82
N PHE A 170 10.28 -10.40 -0.73
CA PHE A 170 10.97 -9.64 0.31
C PHE A 170 12.21 -10.36 0.85
N TYR A 171 12.12 -11.65 1.18
CA TYR A 171 13.26 -12.38 1.72
C TYR A 171 14.35 -12.67 0.69
N GLN A 172 13.99 -12.81 -0.60
CA GLN A 172 14.95 -12.95 -1.68
C GLN A 172 15.72 -11.66 -1.95
N ARG A 173 15.02 -10.52 -1.97
CA ARG A 173 15.61 -9.23 -2.40
C ARG A 173 16.08 -8.38 -1.24
N LYS A 174 15.45 -8.49 -0.07
CA LYS A 174 15.75 -7.73 1.15
C LYS A 174 15.65 -6.21 0.94
N HIS A 175 14.79 -5.80 0.01
CA HIS A 175 14.52 -4.40 -0.32
C HIS A 175 13.01 -4.12 -0.21
N ILE A 176 12.66 -3.05 0.50
CA ILE A 176 11.27 -2.68 0.77
C ILE A 176 10.71 -1.79 -0.36
N ALA A 177 11.53 -0.92 -0.94
CA ALA A 177 11.08 0.06 -1.94
C ALA A 177 10.34 -0.56 -3.16
N PRO A 178 10.79 -1.70 -3.74
CA PRO A 178 10.04 -2.35 -4.82
C PRO A 178 8.66 -2.85 -4.39
N LEU A 179 8.51 -3.30 -3.14
CA LEU A 179 7.23 -3.75 -2.60
C LEU A 179 6.27 -2.58 -2.43
N VAL A 180 6.75 -1.45 -1.89
CA VAL A 180 5.94 -0.21 -1.81
C VAL A 180 5.43 0.19 -3.19
N LEU A 181 6.28 0.14 -4.21
CA LEU A 181 5.88 0.49 -5.57
C LEU A 181 4.87 -0.51 -6.16
N VAL A 182 5.11 -1.82 -6.02
CA VAL A 182 4.20 -2.86 -6.52
C VAL A 182 2.83 -2.74 -5.85
N HIS A 183 2.80 -2.52 -4.54
CA HIS A 183 1.58 -2.32 -3.77
C HIS A 183 0.87 -1.03 -4.20
N ALA A 184 1.58 0.11 -4.29
CA ALA A 184 1.00 1.37 -4.79
C ALA A 184 0.45 1.26 -6.21
N VAL A 185 1.15 0.59 -7.12
CA VAL A 185 0.65 0.34 -8.49
C VAL A 185 -0.58 -0.56 -8.46
N SER A 186 -0.61 -1.58 -7.60
CA SER A 186 -1.77 -2.47 -7.48
C SER A 186 -3.00 -1.70 -7.01
N ASN A 187 -2.86 -0.93 -5.92
CA ASN A 187 -3.96 -0.11 -5.39
C ASN A 187 -4.39 0.97 -6.38
N GLY A 188 -3.45 1.62 -7.05
CA GLY A 188 -3.75 2.60 -8.11
C GLY A 188 -4.54 1.99 -9.26
N ALA A 189 -4.19 0.77 -9.67
CA ALA A 189 -4.89 0.05 -10.73
C ALA A 189 -6.29 -0.42 -10.30
N ILE A 190 -6.45 -0.92 -9.07
CA ILE A 190 -7.77 -1.25 -8.50
C ILE A 190 -8.63 0.01 -8.44
N PHE A 191 -8.10 1.12 -7.91
CA PHE A 191 -8.82 2.39 -7.82
C PHE A 191 -9.28 2.88 -9.20
N ALA A 192 -8.38 2.91 -10.18
CA ALA A 192 -8.71 3.33 -11.53
C ALA A 192 -9.75 2.41 -12.19
N PHE A 193 -9.66 1.09 -11.94
CA PHE A 193 -10.63 0.12 -12.43
C PHE A 193 -12.01 0.33 -11.83
N VAL A 194 -12.10 0.55 -10.51
CA VAL A 194 -13.36 0.84 -9.82
C VAL A 194 -14.01 2.09 -10.40
N VAL A 195 -13.27 3.20 -10.51
CA VAL A 195 -13.80 4.47 -11.03
C VAL A 195 -14.26 4.33 -12.50
N ALA A 196 -13.54 3.58 -13.32
CA ALA A 196 -13.84 3.46 -14.75
C ALA A 196 -14.95 2.44 -15.07
N PHE A 197 -15.11 1.40 -14.24
CA PHE A 197 -15.96 0.24 -14.56
C PHE A 197 -17.05 -0.05 -13.52
N ASP A 198 -17.26 0.83 -12.54
CA ASP A 198 -18.36 0.69 -11.57
C ASP A 198 -19.71 0.47 -12.28
N ARG A 199 -20.50 -0.49 -11.78
CA ARG A 199 -21.83 -0.86 -12.32
C ARG A 199 -21.86 -1.38 -13.77
N ILE A 200 -20.70 -1.60 -14.40
CA ILE A 200 -20.63 -2.23 -15.72
C ILE A 200 -20.84 -3.74 -15.61
N PHE A 201 -20.27 -4.37 -14.58
CA PHE A 201 -20.41 -5.80 -14.32
C PHE A 201 -21.79 -6.14 -13.75
N ARG A 202 -22.24 -7.37 -14.03
CA ARG A 202 -23.56 -7.90 -13.64
C ARG A 202 -23.37 -9.14 -12.79
N ASP A 203 -24.19 -9.29 -11.74
CA ASP A 203 -24.24 -10.53 -10.97
C ASP A 203 -25.05 -11.61 -11.69
N ALA A 204 -25.13 -12.81 -11.09
CA ALA A 204 -25.87 -13.95 -11.63
C ALA A 204 -27.38 -13.68 -11.78
N ALA A 205 -27.92 -12.69 -11.07
CA ALA A 205 -29.31 -12.23 -11.21
C ALA A 205 -29.48 -11.09 -12.23
N GLY A 206 -28.38 -10.62 -12.85
CA GLY A 206 -28.36 -9.52 -13.82
C GLY A 206 -28.36 -8.11 -13.20
N ALA A 207 -28.22 -7.99 -11.88
CA ALA A 207 -28.13 -6.71 -11.20
C ALA A 207 -26.73 -6.10 -11.37
N PRO A 208 -26.60 -4.77 -11.52
CA PRO A 208 -25.30 -4.11 -11.63
C PRO A 208 -24.52 -4.24 -10.31
N ILE A 209 -23.25 -4.63 -10.42
CA ILE A 209 -22.35 -4.77 -9.27
C ILE A 209 -21.70 -3.41 -8.98
N SER A 210 -21.81 -2.94 -7.74
CA SER A 210 -20.98 -1.84 -7.27
C SER A 210 -19.56 -2.36 -7.07
N LEU A 211 -18.56 -1.73 -7.70
CA LEU A 211 -17.14 -2.08 -7.50
C LEU A 211 -16.52 -1.33 -6.31
N TRP A 212 -17.25 -0.40 -5.71
CA TRP A 212 -16.76 0.39 -4.59
C TRP A 212 -16.43 -0.42 -3.34
N PHE A 213 -16.85 -1.70 -3.23
CA PHE A 213 -16.41 -2.59 -2.14
C PHE A 213 -14.92 -2.92 -2.16
N PHE A 214 -14.21 -2.70 -3.28
CA PHE A 214 -12.75 -2.79 -3.32
C PHE A 214 -12.04 -1.60 -2.67
N LEU A 215 -12.78 -0.53 -2.35
CA LEU A 215 -12.29 0.70 -1.75
C LEU A 215 -12.95 0.91 -0.38
#